data_AF-B9FR22-F1
#
_entry.id   AF-B9FR22-F1
#
_cell.length_a   1.000
_cell.length_b   1.000
_cell.length_c   1.000
_cell.angle_alpha   90.00
_cell.angle_beta   90.00
_cell.angle_gamma   90.00
#
_symmetry.space_group_name_H-M   'P 1'
#
loop_
_entity.id
_entity.type
_entity.pdbx_description
1 polymer ?
#
loop_
_entity_poly.entity_id
_entity_poly.type
_entity_poly.pdbx_seq_one_letter_code
_entity_poly.pdbx_strand_id
1 'polypeptide(L)'
;MAMPPPPLQHHTTTSLIMMIRNIHKREERNRAKLRYNDKKKTRKFSKQIKYACRKAGADARKRVKGRFAKASSSSSSSSSSSSSIDHRL
;
A
#
# COMPACT_ATOMS: atom_id res chain seq x y z
N MET A 1 35.00 7.46 -51.43
CA MET A 1 34.36 6.64 -50.38
C MET A 1 34.88 7.12 -49.04
N ALA A 2 34.05 7.81 -48.23
CA ALA A 2 34.47 8.32 -46.93
C ALA A 2 34.48 7.17 -45.91
N MET A 3 35.59 6.97 -45.21
CA MET A 3 35.70 5.94 -44.17
C MET A 3 34.79 6.29 -42.97
N PRO A 4 34.17 5.30 -42.31
CA PRO A 4 33.36 5.51 -41.12
C PRO A 4 34.24 5.96 -39.93
N PRO A 5 33.76 6.90 -39.09
CA PRO A 5 34.50 7.38 -37.94
C PRO A 5 34.74 6.25 -36.91
N PRO A 6 35.92 6.21 -36.25
CA PRO A 6 36.21 5.21 -35.25
C PRO A 6 35.27 5.35 -34.04
N PRO A 7 34.85 4.22 -33.43
CA PRO A 7 33.95 4.25 -32.28
C PRO A 7 34.62 4.96 -31.10
N LEU A 8 33.89 5.91 -30.52
CA LEU A 8 34.25 6.61 -29.29
C LEU A 8 34.56 5.58 -28.19
N GLN A 9 35.58 5.82 -27.36
CA GLN A 9 35.98 4.91 -26.31
C GLN A 9 34.90 4.82 -25.21
N HIS A 10 34.01 3.83 -25.30
CA HIS A 10 32.86 3.66 -24.40
C HIS A 10 33.18 3.03 -23.03
N HIS A 11 34.44 2.75 -22.69
CA HIS A 11 34.77 1.95 -21.50
C HIS A 11 35.03 2.77 -20.23
N THR A 12 35.47 4.03 -20.33
CA THR A 12 35.74 4.89 -19.16
C THR A 12 34.47 5.59 -18.66
N THR A 13 33.70 6.22 -19.57
CA THR A 13 32.48 6.96 -19.22
C THR A 13 31.36 6.03 -18.76
N THR A 14 31.20 4.87 -19.40
CA THR A 14 30.18 3.88 -19.02
C THR A 14 30.47 3.27 -17.64
N SER A 15 31.75 3.02 -17.33
CA SER A 15 32.18 2.53 -16.01
C SER A 15 31.89 3.54 -14.90
N LEU A 16 32.20 4.82 -15.12
CA LEU A 16 31.90 5.90 -14.17
C LEU A 16 30.39 6.03 -13.89
N ILE A 17 29.57 6.02 -14.95
CA ILE A 17 28.10 6.08 -14.84
C ILE A 17 27.56 4.90 -14.03
N MET A 18 28.07 3.69 -14.27
CA MET A 18 27.68 2.50 -13.52
C MET A 18 28.12 2.56 -12.04
N MET A 19 29.31 3.08 -11.74
CA MET A 19 29.76 3.29 -10.36
C MET A 19 28.88 4.28 -9.62
N ILE A 20 28.57 5.44 -10.24
CA ILE A 20 27.68 6.45 -9.66
C ILE A 20 26.28 5.85 -9.40
N ARG A 21 25.74 5.08 -10.36
CA ARG A 21 24.48 4.35 -10.17
C ARG A 21 24.54 3.38 -8.98
N ASN A 22 25.65 2.65 -8.83
CA ASN A 22 25.82 1.70 -7.72
C ASN A 22 25.95 2.39 -6.36
N ILE A 23 26.66 3.53 -6.30
CA ILE A 23 26.76 4.35 -5.10
C ILE A 23 25.37 4.83 -4.66
N HIS A 24 24.60 5.44 -5.57
CA HIS A 24 23.23 5.88 -5.29
C HIS A 24 22.33 4.73 -4.83
N LYS A 25 22.41 3.57 -5.49
CA LYS A 25 21.65 2.37 -5.11
C LYS A 25 21.99 1.88 -3.70
N ARG A 26 23.25 1.98 -3.25
CA ARG A 26 23.65 1.63 -1.88
C ARG A 26 23.13 2.64 -0.87
N GLU A 27 23.24 3.93 -1.15
CA GLU A 27 22.76 5.00 -0.29
C GLU A 27 21.24 4.95 -0.09
N GLU A 28 20.48 4.70 -1.16
CA GLU A 28 19.03 4.53 -1.07
C GLU A 28 18.64 3.35 -0.17
N ARG A 29 19.31 2.20 -0.32
CA ARG A 29 19.09 1.05 0.58
C ARG A 29 19.43 1.38 2.03
N ASN A 30 20.51 2.10 2.27
CA ASN A 30 20.91 2.51 3.63
C ASN A 30 19.87 3.46 4.25
N ARG A 31 19.37 4.43 3.49
CA ARG A 31 18.27 5.32 3.90
C ARG A 31 17.00 4.54 4.22
N ALA A 32 16.62 3.58 3.38
CA ALA A 32 15.45 2.74 3.61
C ALA A 32 15.59 1.87 4.87
N LYS A 33 16.78 1.30 5.12
CA LYS A 33 17.10 0.55 6.34
C LYS A 33 17.00 1.41 7.60
N LEU A 34 17.53 2.64 7.56
CA LEU A 34 17.44 3.57 8.67
C LEU A 34 15.97 3.88 9.01
N ARG A 35 15.17 4.25 8.00
CA ARG A 35 13.73 4.49 8.15
C ARG A 35 12.99 3.27 8.72
N TYR A 36 13.35 2.06 8.28
CA TYR A 36 12.79 0.82 8.82
C TYR A 36 13.10 0.65 10.31
N ASN A 37 14.35 0.86 10.71
CA ASN A 37 14.80 0.73 12.10
C ASN A 37 14.10 1.76 13.00
N ASP A 38 13.99 3.01 12.57
CA ASP A 38 13.32 4.07 13.34
C ASP A 38 11.82 3.79 13.50
N LYS A 39 11.16 3.34 12.43
CA LYS A 39 9.78 2.85 12.50
C LYS A 39 9.64 1.62 13.39
N LYS A 40 10.60 0.70 13.39
CA LYS A 40 10.59 -0.51 14.23
C LYS A 40 10.64 -0.15 15.71
N LYS A 41 11.48 0.82 16.10
CA LYS A 41 11.59 1.32 17.48
C LYS A 41 10.30 1.99 17.97
N THR A 42 9.55 2.64 17.08
CA THR A 42 8.36 3.43 17.41
C THR A 42 7.03 2.72 17.15
N ARG A 43 7.03 1.41 16.89
CA ARG A 43 5.80 0.66 16.67
C ARG A 43 4.95 0.64 17.94
N LYS A 44 3.68 0.97 17.81
CA LYS A 44 2.68 0.85 18.87
C LYS A 44 2.00 -0.50 18.75
N PHE A 45 2.13 -1.35 19.78
CA PHE A 45 1.51 -2.68 19.83
C PHE A 45 0.18 -2.70 20.58
N SER A 46 -0.09 -1.67 21.37
CA SER A 46 -1.38 -1.52 22.04
C SER A 46 -2.49 -1.21 21.04
N LYS A 47 -3.72 -1.61 21.39
CA LYS A 47 -4.91 -1.36 20.59
C LYS A 47 -5.15 0.15 20.48
N GLN A 48 -5.02 0.70 19.26
CA GLN A 48 -5.29 2.11 19.00
C GLN A 48 -6.68 2.32 18.38
N ILE A 49 -7.52 3.13 19.02
CA ILE A 49 -8.79 3.58 18.45
C ILE A 49 -8.54 4.87 17.67
N LYS A 50 -8.40 4.77 16.34
CA LYS A 50 -8.09 5.93 15.48
C LYS A 50 -9.27 6.89 15.30
N TYR A 51 -10.50 6.35 15.27
CA TYR A 51 -11.72 7.12 15.02
C TYR A 51 -12.71 6.95 16.16
N ALA A 52 -12.76 7.92 17.07
CA ALA A 52 -13.61 7.87 18.26
C ALA A 52 -15.10 7.81 17.90
N CYS A 53 -15.55 8.65 16.96
CA CYS A 53 -16.96 8.67 16.52
C CYS A 53 -17.44 7.31 15.97
N ARG A 54 -16.63 6.65 15.14
CA ARG A 54 -16.96 5.31 14.60
C ARG A 54 -16.99 4.25 15.69
N LYS A 55 -16.13 4.35 16.70
CA LYS A 55 -16.12 3.45 17.85
C LYS A 55 -17.40 3.63 18.69
N ALA A 56 -17.76 4.87 19.01
CA ALA A 56 -19.01 5.18 19.72
C ALA A 56 -20.24 4.65 18.97
N GLY A 57 -20.32 4.88 17.66
CA GLY A 57 -21.39 4.34 16.82
C GLY A 57 -21.42 2.80 16.80
N ALA A 58 -20.26 2.14 16.74
CA ALA A 58 -20.18 0.68 16.81
C ALA A 58 -20.57 0.14 18.19
N ASP A 59 -20.29 0.86 19.26
CA ASP A 59 -20.61 0.43 20.63
C ASP A 59 -22.11 0.57 20.92
N ALA A 60 -22.79 1.58 20.37
CA ALA A 60 -24.23 1.78 20.52
C ALA A 60 -25.11 0.80 19.70
N ARG A 61 -24.57 0.14 18.66
CA ARG A 61 -25.35 -0.75 17.78
C ARG A 61 -25.72 -2.08 18.45
N LYS A 62 -26.98 -2.51 18.29
CA LYS A 62 -27.48 -3.82 18.76
C LYS A 62 -26.68 -4.98 18.17
N ARG A 63 -26.25 -5.91 19.04
CA ARG A 63 -25.56 -7.15 18.69
C ARG A 63 -26.33 -8.38 19.16
N VAL A 64 -26.25 -9.47 18.40
CA VAL A 64 -26.74 -10.81 18.78
C VAL A 64 -25.58 -11.78 18.56
N LYS A 65 -25.16 -12.50 19.61
CA LYS A 65 -24.00 -13.42 19.60
C LYS A 65 -22.72 -12.80 19.00
N GLY A 66 -22.47 -11.52 19.31
CA GLY A 66 -21.28 -10.78 18.86
C GLY A 66 -21.35 -10.15 17.45
N ARG A 67 -22.40 -10.45 16.68
CA ARG A 67 -22.63 -9.87 15.34
C ARG A 67 -23.63 -8.73 15.43
N PHE A 68 -23.51 -7.71 14.58
CA PHE A 68 -24.56 -6.69 14.47
C PHE A 68 -25.85 -7.33 13.98
N ALA A 69 -26.98 -6.98 14.61
CA ALA A 69 -28.28 -7.41 14.15
C ALA A 69 -28.58 -6.80 12.77
N LYS A 70 -29.11 -7.61 11.84
CA LYS A 70 -29.69 -7.12 10.59
C LYS A 70 -31.05 -6.49 10.93
N ALA A 71 -31.37 -5.36 10.33
CA ALA A 71 -32.64 -4.68 10.57
C ALA A 71 -33.88 -5.48 10.12
N SER A 72 -33.71 -6.62 9.45
CA SER A 72 -34.79 -7.51 9.03
C SER A 72 -34.54 -8.94 9.53
N SER A 73 -35.25 -9.31 10.59
CA SER A 73 -35.54 -10.72 10.89
C SER A 73 -36.90 -10.87 11.57
N SER A 74 -37.87 -10.15 11.02
CA SER A 74 -39.30 -10.49 11.14
C SER A 74 -39.84 -10.56 9.71
N SER A 75 -39.64 -11.72 9.06
CA SER A 75 -39.84 -12.05 7.62
C SER A 75 -38.75 -11.46 6.69
N SER A 76 -38.17 -12.14 5.70
CA SER A 76 -38.50 -13.37 4.98
C SER A 76 -37.21 -13.95 4.36
N SER A 77 -37.19 -15.28 4.27
CA SER A 77 -36.36 -16.07 3.37
C SER A 77 -36.68 -15.76 1.90
N SER A 78 -35.68 -15.45 1.06
CA SER A 78 -35.63 -15.88 -0.36
C SER A 78 -34.44 -15.29 -1.13
N SER A 79 -33.65 -16.21 -1.71
CA SER A 79 -33.05 -16.18 -3.06
C SER A 79 -32.10 -15.06 -3.51
N SER A 80 -30.89 -15.52 -3.82
CA SER A 80 -30.01 -15.12 -4.93
C SER A 80 -30.71 -14.58 -6.19
N SER A 81 -30.25 -13.44 -6.71
CA SER A 81 -30.27 -13.13 -8.14
C SER A 81 -29.23 -12.05 -8.52
N SER A 82 -28.60 -12.32 -9.66
CA SER A 82 -27.49 -11.68 -10.36
C SER A 82 -27.72 -10.25 -10.88
N SER A 83 -26.62 -9.48 -10.90
CA SER A 83 -26.22 -8.40 -11.83
C SER A 83 -27.25 -7.39 -12.37
N SER A 84 -27.05 -6.11 -12.04
CA SER A 84 -27.13 -5.00 -13.02
C SER A 84 -26.29 -3.82 -12.52
N ILE A 85 -25.36 -3.38 -13.37
CA ILE A 85 -24.54 -2.17 -13.19
C ILE A 85 -25.37 -1.00 -13.70
N ASP A 86 -25.86 -0.13 -12.81
CA ASP A 86 -26.42 1.16 -13.21
C ASP A 86 -25.38 2.26 -12.94
N HIS A 87 -24.72 2.69 -14.01
CA HIS A 87 -23.84 3.86 -14.04
C HIS A 87 -24.66 5.07 -14.52
N ARG A 88 -25.35 5.76 -13.61
CA ARG A 88 -26.09 6.99 -13.96
C ARG A 88 -25.27 8.22 -13.55
N LEU A 89 -24.75 8.86 -14.61
CA LEU A 89 -24.26 10.24 -14.81
C LEU A 89 -23.91 11.07 -13.57
#